data_AF-A0A7X5XN86-F1
#
_entry.id   AF-A0A7X5XN86-F1
#
_cell.length_a   1.000
_cell.length_b   1.000
_cell.length_c   1.000
_cell.angle_alpha   90.00
_cell.angle_beta   90.00
_cell.angle_gamma   90.00
#
_symmetry.space_group_name_H-M   'P 1'
#
loop_
_entity.id
_entity.type
_entity.pdbx_description
1 polymer ?
#
loop_
_entity_poly.entity_id
_entity_poly.type
_entity_poly.pdbx_seq_one_letter_code
_entity_poly.pdbx_strand_id
1 'polypeptide(L)'
;MSNNEQPIRRAEDIHGFFRTGIVRGVGNWSETHVSSSSSGGGGYVHNGTGHISAPRVTVSSTNTEVMRFFLEYADDDEDEVTIKGGGFAAREGQRVTVVRIGSRPGWGYNVAYHNHNMGSTFAPDNRLEWPLTKRPSRKMMLFAPIIGAILGAVVMLDLWWFFALGAFGWALYAYSQKNGEYRRLKAAVRQRVDELVAEAKAEHGRTRGANESEAA
;
A
#
# COMPACT_ATOMS: atom_id res chain seq x y z
N MET A 1 -8.28 16.51 -0.92
CA MET A 1 -8.83 15.14 -1.02
C MET A 1 -10.26 15.29 -1.51
N SER A 2 -10.50 14.93 -2.77
CA SER A 2 -11.83 15.03 -3.39
C SER A 2 -12.79 14.04 -2.72
N ASN A 3 -14.05 14.42 -2.54
CA ASN A 3 -15.12 13.62 -1.90
C ASN A 3 -15.44 12.26 -2.59
N ASN A 4 -14.65 11.84 -3.59
CA ASN A 4 -14.90 10.66 -4.43
C ASN A 4 -14.02 9.44 -4.12
N GLU A 5 -13.10 9.51 -3.17
CA GLU A 5 -12.23 8.39 -2.77
C GLU A 5 -12.82 7.65 -1.57
N GLN A 6 -13.91 6.89 -1.77
CA GLN A 6 -14.44 6.05 -0.69
C GLN A 6 -13.61 4.75 -0.58
N PRO A 7 -13.02 4.45 0.59
CA PRO A 7 -12.27 3.22 0.79
C PRO A 7 -13.20 2.00 0.76
N ILE A 8 -12.72 0.87 0.24
CA ILE A 8 -13.45 -0.40 0.23
C ILE A 8 -13.60 -0.87 1.68
N ARG A 9 -14.85 -1.01 2.13
CA ARG A 9 -15.17 -1.42 3.52
C ARG A 9 -15.57 -2.89 3.62
N ARG A 10 -16.17 -3.44 2.57
CA ARG A 10 -16.64 -4.81 2.52
C ARG A 10 -16.15 -5.52 1.27
N ALA A 11 -16.13 -6.85 1.32
CA ALA A 11 -15.70 -7.67 0.19
C ALA A 11 -16.64 -7.55 -1.02
N GLU A 12 -17.94 -7.31 -0.78
CA GLU A 12 -18.96 -7.08 -1.80
C GLU A 12 -18.74 -5.78 -2.60
N ASP A 13 -18.07 -4.78 -2.01
CA ASP A 13 -17.79 -3.50 -2.67
C ASP A 13 -16.52 -3.55 -3.55
N ILE A 14 -15.88 -4.72 -3.69
CA ILE A 14 -14.66 -4.87 -4.47
C ILE A 14 -15.04 -4.93 -5.96
N HIS A 15 -14.90 -3.79 -6.62
CA HIS A 15 -14.98 -3.72 -8.07
C HIS A 15 -13.58 -3.79 -8.66
N GLY A 16 -13.33 -4.82 -9.45
CA GLY A 16 -12.07 -5.01 -10.14
C GLY A 16 -12.27 -5.13 -11.64
N PHE A 17 -11.40 -4.47 -12.39
CA PHE A 17 -11.35 -4.55 -13.85
C PHE A 17 -9.89 -4.49 -14.29
N PHE A 18 -9.61 -4.92 -15.50
CA PHE A 18 -8.29 -4.80 -16.08
C PHE A 18 -8.37 -4.09 -17.43
N ARG A 19 -7.29 -3.42 -17.80
CA ARG A 19 -7.10 -2.89 -19.15
C ARG A 19 -5.79 -3.43 -19.71
N THR A 20 -5.82 -3.82 -20.97
CA THR A 20 -4.65 -4.35 -21.68
C THR A 20 -4.29 -3.38 -22.79
N GLY A 21 -3.02 -3.00 -22.87
CA GLY A 21 -2.55 -2.07 -23.88
C GLY A 21 -1.12 -2.38 -24.32
N ILE A 22 -0.60 -1.55 -25.23
CA ILE A 22 0.77 -1.60 -25.72
C ILE A 22 1.58 -0.48 -25.08
N VAL A 23 2.76 -0.82 -24.58
CA VAL A 23 3.66 0.17 -23.99
C VAL A 23 4.26 1.03 -25.09
N ARG A 24 4.07 2.35 -25.02
CA ARG A 24 4.57 3.33 -26.01
C ARG A 24 5.84 4.07 -25.59
N GLY A 25 6.11 4.11 -24.29
CA GLY A 25 7.32 4.74 -23.77
C GLY A 25 7.61 4.26 -22.37
N VAL A 26 8.90 4.20 -22.01
CA VAL A 26 9.37 3.77 -20.69
C VAL A 26 10.44 4.74 -20.19
N GLY A 27 10.34 5.16 -18.93
CA GLY A 27 11.35 5.93 -18.23
C GLY A 27 11.65 5.33 -16.86
N ASN A 28 12.93 5.16 -16.55
CA ASN A 28 13.40 4.60 -15.27
C ASN A 28 14.29 5.61 -14.56
N TRP A 29 14.06 5.83 -13.26
CA TRP A 29 14.94 6.63 -12.41
C TRP A 29 14.96 6.07 -10.98
N SER A 30 15.84 6.62 -10.15
CA SER A 30 15.96 6.27 -8.74
C SER A 30 15.71 7.50 -7.87
N GLU A 31 14.82 7.38 -6.89
CA GLU A 31 14.55 8.41 -5.88
C GLU A 31 15.30 8.04 -4.59
N THR A 32 16.25 8.87 -4.18
CA THR A 32 16.98 8.69 -2.92
C THR A 32 16.45 9.66 -1.87
N HIS A 33 15.86 9.13 -0.80
CA HIS A 33 15.43 9.91 0.36
C HIS A 33 16.50 9.82 1.46
N VAL A 34 17.12 10.95 1.79
CA VAL A 34 18.12 11.05 2.85
C VAL A 34 17.51 11.73 4.06
N SER A 35 17.50 11.05 5.19
CA SER A 35 17.10 11.59 6.48
C SER A 35 18.31 11.68 7.41
N SER A 36 18.52 12.86 7.97
CA SER A 36 19.55 13.10 8.98
C SER A 36 18.87 13.46 10.30
N SER A 37 19.28 12.79 11.37
CA SER A 37 18.90 13.14 12.73
C SER A 37 20.15 13.46 13.52
N SER A 38 20.21 14.66 14.09
CA SER A 38 21.26 15.08 15.01
C SER A 38 20.68 15.11 16.42
N SER A 39 21.34 14.45 17.37
CA SER A 39 21.02 14.55 18.79
C SER A 39 22.17 15.21 19.53
N GLY A 40 21.87 16.31 20.21
CA GLY A 40 22.61 16.97 21.29
C GLY A 40 24.14 16.94 21.26
N GLY A 41 24.76 18.11 21.09
CA GLY A 41 26.08 18.42 21.63
C GLY A 41 25.90 19.39 22.79
N GLY A 42 26.43 19.07 23.96
CA GLY A 42 26.32 19.89 25.17
C GLY A 42 27.64 19.86 25.91
N GLY A 43 28.00 20.98 26.52
CA GLY A 43 29.23 21.11 27.27
C GLY A 43 29.16 22.21 28.30
N TYR A 44 29.83 21.99 29.42
CA TYR A 44 29.99 22.97 30.48
C TYR A 44 31.47 23.31 30.58
N VAL A 45 31.78 24.61 30.64
CA VAL A 45 33.14 25.13 30.80
C VAL A 45 33.14 26.07 32.01
N HIS A 46 34.05 25.83 32.95
CA HIS A 46 34.25 26.71 34.10
C HIS A 46 35.74 26.84 34.44
N ASN A 47 36.18 28.09 34.61
CA ASN A 47 37.57 28.43 34.94
C ASN A 47 38.62 27.76 34.02
N GLY A 48 38.36 27.75 32.71
CA GLY A 48 39.30 27.25 31.70
C GLY A 48 39.34 25.73 31.54
N THR A 49 38.54 24.97 32.30
CA THR A 49 38.40 23.51 32.14
C THR A 49 36.93 23.12 31.95
N GLY A 50 36.68 22.12 31.11
CA GLY A 50 35.31 21.74 30.77
C GLY A 50 35.22 20.57 29.80
N HIS A 51 34.09 19.89 29.80
CA HIS A 51 33.80 18.78 28.91
C HIS A 51 32.79 19.23 27.85
N ILE A 52 33.12 19.01 26.58
CA ILE A 52 32.23 19.27 25.45
C ILE A 52 31.98 17.95 24.74
N SER A 53 30.73 17.53 24.68
CA SER A 53 30.33 16.38 23.88
C SER A 53 29.96 16.83 22.48
N ALA A 54 30.58 16.21 21.46
CA ALA A 54 30.22 16.44 20.08
C ALA A 54 28.79 15.92 19.80
N PRO A 55 27.99 16.64 18.99
CA PRO A 55 26.68 16.16 18.58
C PRO A 55 26.80 14.86 17.78
N ARG A 56 25.89 13.92 18.05
CA ARG A 56 25.83 12.68 17.29
C ARG A 56 24.91 12.88 16.09
N VAL A 57 25.48 12.76 14.90
CA VAL A 57 24.73 12.79 13.64
C VAL A 57 24.52 11.37 13.16
N THR A 58 23.27 10.99 12.95
CA THR A 58 22.89 9.74 12.27
C THR A 58 22.29 10.10 10.92
N VAL A 59 22.81 9.48 9.85
CA VAL A 59 22.33 9.66 8.49
C VAL A 59 21.80 8.32 8.01
N SER A 60 20.54 8.29 7.57
CA SER A 60 19.95 7.14 6.89
C SER A 60 19.51 7.54 5.49
N SER A 61 19.71 6.65 4.51
CA SER A 61 19.30 6.86 3.13
C SER A 61 18.46 5.69 2.67
N THR A 62 17.38 5.97 1.94
CA THR A 62 16.51 4.98 1.30
C THR A 62 16.48 5.27 -0.19
N ASN A 63 16.90 4.31 -1.01
CA ASN A 63 16.80 4.40 -2.47
C ASN A 63 15.56 3.63 -2.94
N THR A 64 14.72 4.27 -3.76
CA THR A 64 13.51 3.71 -4.36
C THR A 64 13.60 3.79 -5.86
N GLU A 65 13.63 2.65 -6.54
CA GLU A 65 13.53 2.60 -8.00
C GLU A 65 12.11 2.95 -8.45
N VAL A 66 12.01 3.80 -9.46
CA VAL A 66 10.76 4.25 -10.06
C VAL A 66 10.79 3.97 -11.55
N MET A 67 9.79 3.23 -12.03
CA MET A 67 9.54 3.01 -13.45
C MET A 67 8.23 3.69 -13.82
N ARG A 68 8.26 4.47 -14.89
CA ARG A 68 7.09 5.06 -15.54
C ARG A 68 6.98 4.51 -16.94
N PHE A 69 5.76 4.19 -17.36
CA PHE A 69 5.50 3.86 -18.75
C PHE A 69 4.13 4.37 -19.19
N PHE A 70 3.99 4.60 -20.48
CA PHE A 70 2.75 5.01 -21.12
C PHE A 70 2.12 3.82 -21.82
N LEU A 71 0.85 3.57 -21.52
CA LEU A 71 0.10 2.43 -22.05
C LEU A 71 -1.01 2.95 -22.96
N GLU A 72 -0.94 2.56 -24.23
CA GLU A 72 -1.99 2.86 -25.22
C GLU A 72 -2.96 1.69 -25.29
N TYR A 73 -4.25 1.98 -25.13
CA TYR A 73 -5.34 1.01 -25.20
C TYR A 73 -5.97 0.97 -26.61
N ALA A 74 -6.90 0.03 -26.83
CA ALA A 74 -7.55 -0.14 -28.13
C ALA A 74 -8.39 1.06 -28.59
N ASP A 75 -8.79 1.94 -27.68
CA ASP A 75 -9.60 3.13 -27.95
C ASP A 75 -8.74 4.39 -28.21
N ASP A 76 -7.45 4.23 -28.55
CA ASP A 76 -6.44 5.30 -28.68
C ASP A 76 -6.21 6.14 -27.40
N ASP A 77 -6.79 5.72 -26.28
CA ASP A 77 -6.52 6.29 -24.96
C ASP A 77 -5.10 5.92 -24.50
N GLU A 78 -4.31 6.92 -24.10
CA GLU A 78 -3.04 6.73 -23.42
C GLU A 78 -3.17 6.99 -21.92
N ASP A 79 -2.51 6.15 -21.11
CA ASP A 79 -2.52 6.28 -19.66
C ASP A 79 -1.12 6.09 -19.07
N GLU A 80 -0.75 6.99 -18.16
CA GLU A 80 0.54 7.00 -17.50
C GLU A 80 0.52 6.07 -16.28
N VAL A 81 1.41 5.10 -16.27
CA VAL A 81 1.55 4.14 -15.17
C VAL A 81 2.89 4.34 -14.48
N THR A 82 2.84 4.67 -13.18
CA THR A 82 4.05 4.76 -12.34
C THR A 82 4.11 3.63 -11.32
N ILE A 83 5.23 2.91 -11.32
CA ILE A 83 5.57 1.82 -10.40
C ILE A 83 6.76 2.25 -9.54
N LYS A 84 6.64 2.09 -8.22
CA LYS A 84 7.70 2.36 -7.25
C LYS A 84 8.10 1.06 -6.55
N GLY A 85 9.39 0.91 -6.27
CA GLY A 85 9.96 -0.23 -5.54
C GLY A 85 10.50 -1.36 -6.42
N GLY A 86 10.68 -1.11 -7.72
CA GLY A 86 11.22 -2.11 -8.67
C GLY A 86 10.31 -3.32 -8.88
N GLY A 87 10.84 -4.38 -9.50
CA GLY A 87 10.19 -5.69 -9.59
C GLY A 87 9.23 -5.92 -10.78
N PHE A 88 8.98 -4.90 -11.60
CA PHE A 88 8.30 -5.03 -12.88
C PHE A 88 9.22 -4.53 -14.00
N ALA A 89 9.21 -5.21 -15.14
CA ALA A 89 9.95 -4.79 -16.32
C ALA A 89 9.02 -4.81 -17.53
N ALA A 90 9.02 -3.70 -18.25
CA ALA A 90 8.32 -3.53 -19.51
C ALA A 90 9.21 -2.78 -20.49
N ARG A 91 9.05 -3.06 -21.78
CA ARG A 91 9.70 -2.36 -22.89
C ARG A 91 8.65 -1.85 -23.85
N GLU A 92 9.02 -0.84 -24.63
CA GLU A 92 8.18 -0.34 -25.70
C GLU A 92 7.79 -1.47 -26.68
N GLY A 93 6.55 -1.43 -27.17
CA GLY A 93 5.94 -2.45 -28.01
C GLY A 93 5.44 -3.70 -27.28
N GLN A 94 5.70 -3.84 -25.97
CA GLN A 94 5.20 -4.97 -25.20
C GLN A 94 3.74 -4.77 -24.79
N ARG A 95 2.98 -5.87 -24.77
CA ARG A 95 1.60 -5.91 -24.30
C ARG A 95 1.58 -6.10 -22.79
N VAL A 96 0.99 -5.15 -22.10
CA VAL A 96 0.87 -5.15 -20.64
C VAL A 96 -0.59 -5.01 -20.23
N THR A 97 -0.99 -5.80 -19.23
CA THR A 97 -2.26 -5.63 -18.53
C THR A 97 -2.03 -4.95 -17.20
N VAL A 98 -2.87 -3.96 -16.91
CA VAL A 98 -2.96 -3.29 -15.62
C VAL A 98 -4.27 -3.71 -14.96
N VAL A 99 -4.18 -4.27 -13.75
CA VAL A 99 -5.34 -4.63 -12.93
C VAL A 99 -5.63 -3.49 -11.96
N ARG A 100 -6.90 -3.06 -11.95
CA ARG A 100 -7.41 -1.99 -11.09
C ARG A 100 -8.44 -2.55 -10.13
N ILE A 101 -8.34 -2.14 -8.87
CA ILE A 101 -9.34 -2.42 -7.83
C ILE A 101 -9.82 -1.10 -7.24
N GLY A 102 -11.13 -0.94 -7.13
CA GLY A 102 -11.76 0.23 -6.53
C GLY A 102 -13.11 -0.09 -5.91
N SER A 103 -13.72 0.93 -5.30
CA SER A 103 -15.03 0.86 -4.66
C SER A 103 -16.21 1.09 -5.61
N ARG A 104 -15.94 1.34 -6.90
CA ARG A 104 -16.96 1.56 -7.92
C ARG A 104 -16.53 1.01 -9.27
N PRO A 105 -17.48 0.65 -10.16
CA PRO A 105 -17.16 0.25 -11.52
C PRO A 105 -16.39 1.33 -12.28
N GLY A 106 -15.42 0.93 -13.11
CA GLY A 106 -14.67 1.82 -14.01
C GLY A 106 -13.63 2.73 -13.33
N TRP A 107 -13.50 2.71 -12.01
CA TRP A 107 -12.49 3.48 -11.28
C TRP A 107 -11.80 2.61 -10.24
N GLY A 108 -10.48 2.75 -10.11
CA GLY A 108 -9.72 2.00 -9.12
C GLY A 108 -8.23 2.32 -9.16
N TYR A 109 -7.53 1.77 -8.18
CA TYR A 109 -6.09 1.90 -8.06
C TYR A 109 -5.37 0.77 -8.78
N ASN A 110 -4.24 1.08 -9.39
CA ASN A 110 -3.37 0.08 -10.02
C ASN A 110 -2.75 -0.82 -8.94
N VAL A 111 -3.21 -2.06 -8.86
CA VAL A 111 -2.80 -3.03 -7.82
C VAL A 111 -1.88 -4.12 -8.34
N ALA A 112 -2.00 -4.49 -9.62
CA ALA A 112 -1.15 -5.48 -10.24
C ALA A 112 -0.89 -5.19 -11.71
N TYR A 113 0.20 -5.74 -12.20
CA TYR A 113 0.71 -5.58 -13.56
C TYR A 113 1.11 -6.94 -14.11
N HIS A 114 0.77 -7.20 -15.37
CA HIS A 114 1.18 -8.41 -16.06
C HIS A 114 1.77 -8.06 -17.43
N ASN A 115 2.99 -8.53 -17.68
CA ASN A 115 3.63 -8.41 -18.99
C ASN A 115 3.42 -9.72 -19.75
N HIS A 116 2.61 -9.68 -20.82
CA HIS A 116 2.28 -10.86 -21.61
C HIS A 116 3.46 -11.39 -22.43
N ASN A 117 4.38 -10.51 -22.83
CA ASN A 117 5.56 -10.91 -23.60
C ASN A 117 6.59 -11.65 -22.74
N MET A 118 6.75 -11.24 -21.48
CA MET A 118 7.72 -11.86 -20.56
C MET A 118 7.09 -12.90 -19.62
N GLY A 119 5.76 -12.99 -19.56
CA GLY A 119 5.03 -13.80 -18.59
C GLY A 119 5.16 -13.34 -17.14
N SER A 120 5.78 -12.17 -16.89
CA SER A 120 6.03 -11.67 -15.54
C SER A 120 4.80 -10.98 -14.95
N THR A 121 4.54 -11.24 -13.67
CA THR A 121 3.43 -10.62 -12.93
C THR A 121 4.00 -9.91 -11.70
N PHE A 122 3.61 -8.66 -11.52
CA PHE A 122 4.00 -7.85 -10.37
C PHE A 122 2.77 -7.35 -9.62
N ALA A 123 2.59 -7.81 -8.38
CA ALA A 123 1.47 -7.48 -7.51
C ALA A 123 1.96 -7.25 -6.07
N PRO A 124 2.51 -6.06 -5.77
CA PRO A 124 3.15 -5.83 -4.48
C PRO A 124 2.09 -5.67 -3.36
N ASP A 125 2.30 -6.38 -2.25
CA ASP A 125 1.33 -6.48 -1.15
C ASP A 125 0.96 -5.13 -0.52
N ASN A 126 1.83 -4.13 -0.59
CA ASN A 126 1.58 -2.78 -0.07
C ASN A 126 0.55 -2.01 -0.90
N ARG A 127 0.44 -2.28 -2.21
CA ARG A 127 -0.56 -1.65 -3.08
C ARG A 127 -1.94 -2.25 -2.89
N LEU A 128 -2.03 -3.49 -2.41
CA LEU A 128 -3.29 -4.09 -1.98
C LEU A 128 -3.87 -3.41 -0.73
N GLU A 129 -3.07 -2.67 0.03
CA GLU A 129 -3.52 -1.98 1.25
C GLU A 129 -4.15 -0.61 0.95
N TRP A 130 -3.84 -0.01 -0.19
CA TRP A 130 -4.27 1.34 -0.53
C TRP A 130 -5.78 1.48 -0.81
N PRO A 131 -6.46 0.51 -1.46
CA PRO A 131 -7.91 0.51 -1.61
C PRO A 131 -8.67 0.23 -0.30
N LEU A 132 -7.99 -0.31 0.72
CA LEU A 132 -8.62 -0.80 1.95
C LEU A 132 -8.79 0.32 2.98
N THR A 133 -9.78 0.16 3.86
CA THR A 133 -9.88 1.02 5.05
C THR A 133 -8.60 1.02 5.88
N LYS A 134 -8.27 2.19 6.44
CA LYS A 134 -7.10 2.41 7.29
C LYS A 134 -6.92 1.28 8.31
N ARG A 135 -5.74 0.65 8.30
CA ARG A 135 -5.35 -0.41 9.24
C ARG A 135 -5.73 -0.02 10.68
N PRO A 136 -6.31 -0.93 11.48
CA PRO A 136 -6.66 -0.62 12.87
C PRO A 136 -5.44 -0.08 13.62
N SER A 137 -5.60 1.11 14.20
CA SER A 137 -4.53 1.82 14.88
C SER A 137 -4.19 1.16 16.20
N ARG A 138 -2.91 0.80 16.39
CA ARG A 138 -2.40 0.30 17.68
C ARG A 138 -2.48 1.35 18.79
N LYS A 139 -2.62 2.64 18.45
CA LYS A 139 -2.74 3.71 19.44
C LYS A 139 -3.94 3.51 20.37
N MET A 140 -5.03 2.91 19.88
CA MET A 140 -6.20 2.65 20.71
C MET A 140 -5.89 1.66 21.85
N MET A 141 -5.03 0.65 21.62
CA MET A 141 -4.58 -0.25 22.69
C MET A 141 -3.72 0.48 23.74
N LEU A 142 -2.92 1.46 23.32
CA LEU A 142 -2.02 2.20 24.23
C LEU A 142 -2.79 3.21 25.09
N PHE A 143 -3.79 3.89 24.51
CA PHE A 143 -4.51 4.97 25.21
C PHE A 143 -5.75 4.49 25.97
N ALA A 144 -6.39 3.39 25.57
CA ALA A 144 -7.56 2.86 26.28
C ALA A 144 -7.34 2.59 27.79
N PRO A 145 -6.24 1.96 28.25
CA PRO A 145 -6.01 1.76 29.68
C PRO A 145 -5.80 3.08 30.43
N ILE A 146 -5.14 4.05 29.80
CA ILE A 146 -4.90 5.38 30.38
C ILE A 146 -6.22 6.11 30.59
N ILE A 147 -7.09 6.11 29.58
CA ILE A 147 -8.42 6.72 29.65
C ILE A 147 -9.29 6.01 30.70
N GLY A 148 -9.25 4.67 30.72
CA GLY A 148 -9.98 3.86 31.71
C GLY A 148 -9.51 4.13 33.14
N ALA A 149 -8.21 4.29 33.36
CA ALA A 149 -7.64 4.62 34.66
C ALA A 149 -8.06 6.02 35.15
N ILE A 150 -8.01 7.03 34.27
CA ILE A 150 -8.40 8.41 34.62
C ILE A 150 -9.89 8.48 34.96
N LEU A 151 -10.75 7.90 34.14
CA LEU A 151 -12.20 7.85 34.41
C LEU A 151 -12.52 7.05 35.67
N GLY A 152 -11.84 5.92 35.87
CA GLY A 152 -11.97 5.09 37.06
C GLY A 152 -11.61 5.84 38.33
N ALA A 153 -10.51 6.60 38.33
CA ALA A 153 -10.06 7.37 39.48
C ALA A 153 -11.03 8.50 39.88
N VAL A 154 -11.76 9.07 38.91
CA VAL A 154 -12.78 10.10 39.16
C VAL A 154 -14.05 9.52 39.77
N VAL A 155 -14.43 8.29 39.40
CA VAL A 155 -15.68 7.66 39.86
C VAL A 155 -15.49 6.86 41.16
N MET A 156 -14.43 6.06 41.24
CA MET A 156 -14.09 5.22 42.40
C MET A 156 -12.58 5.00 42.48
N LEU A 157 -11.95 5.72 43.41
CA LEU A 157 -10.49 5.81 43.52
C LEU A 157 -9.82 4.47 43.85
N ASP A 158 -10.51 3.53 44.51
CA ASP A 158 -9.94 2.21 44.86
C ASP A 158 -10.11 1.15 43.75
N LEU A 159 -10.98 1.39 42.78
CA LEU A 159 -11.36 0.42 41.73
C LEU A 159 -10.84 0.81 40.33
N TRP A 160 -10.10 1.91 40.21
CA TRP A 160 -9.61 2.43 38.92
C TRP A 160 -8.84 1.40 38.07
N TRP A 161 -8.12 0.48 38.71
CA TRP A 161 -7.33 -0.54 38.02
C TRP A 161 -8.20 -1.59 37.32
N PHE A 162 -9.39 -1.91 37.84
CA PHE A 162 -10.36 -2.77 37.14
C PHE A 162 -10.89 -2.09 35.88
N PHE A 163 -11.14 -0.78 35.92
CA PHE A 163 -11.54 -0.02 34.72
C PHE A 163 -10.42 0.05 33.69
N ALA A 164 -9.16 0.20 34.11
CA ALA A 164 -8.01 0.14 33.23
C ALA A 164 -7.86 -1.23 32.55
N LEU A 165 -7.98 -2.33 33.31
CA LEU A 165 -7.94 -3.70 32.77
C LEU A 165 -9.12 -3.99 31.84
N GLY A 166 -10.33 -3.57 32.21
CA GLY A 166 -11.53 -3.72 31.38
C GLY A 166 -11.41 -2.97 30.07
N ALA A 167 -10.96 -1.71 30.10
CA ALA A 167 -10.71 -0.90 28.91
C ALA A 167 -9.62 -1.49 28.02
N PHE A 168 -8.55 -2.03 28.62
CA PHE A 168 -7.50 -2.72 27.90
C PHE A 168 -8.01 -4.00 27.22
N GLY A 169 -8.72 -4.86 27.95
CA GLY A 169 -9.32 -6.08 27.40
C GLY A 169 -10.29 -5.80 26.26
N TRP A 170 -11.14 -4.78 26.41
CA TRP A 170 -12.04 -4.32 25.35
C TRP A 170 -11.26 -3.80 24.12
N ALA A 171 -10.21 -2.99 24.33
CA ALA A 171 -9.39 -2.48 23.23
C ALA A 171 -8.63 -3.59 22.50
N LEU A 172 -8.13 -4.59 23.23
CA LEU A 172 -7.53 -5.80 22.65
C LEU A 172 -8.56 -6.56 21.80
N TYR A 173 -9.76 -6.80 22.32
CA TYR A 173 -10.83 -7.49 21.61
C TYR A 173 -11.24 -6.74 20.34
N ALA A 174 -11.52 -5.43 20.44
CA ALA A 174 -11.90 -4.59 19.32
C ALA A 174 -10.80 -4.51 18.25
N TYR A 175 -9.52 -4.45 18.66
CA TYR A 175 -8.40 -4.51 17.73
C TYR A 175 -8.31 -5.87 17.04
N SER A 176 -8.45 -6.96 17.78
CA SER A 176 -8.38 -8.33 17.25
C SER A 176 -9.46 -8.57 16.18
N GLN A 177 -10.71 -8.19 16.48
CA GLN A 177 -11.83 -8.24 15.55
C GLN A 177 -11.54 -7.45 14.27
N LYS A 178 -11.17 -6.16 14.39
CA LYS A 178 -10.87 -5.30 13.23
C LYS A 178 -9.67 -5.79 12.42
N ASN A 179 -8.66 -6.37 13.07
CA ASN A 179 -7.50 -6.91 12.38
C ASN A 179 -7.84 -8.22 11.63
N GLY A 180 -8.78 -9.01 12.17
CA GLY A 180 -9.35 -10.17 11.48
C GLY A 180 -10.12 -9.77 10.21
N GLU A 181 -11.02 -8.80 10.32
CA GLU A 181 -11.75 -8.25 9.17
C GLU A 181 -10.81 -7.69 8.10
N TYR A 182 -9.82 -6.89 8.50
CA TYR A 182 -8.82 -6.34 7.57
C TYR A 182 -8.04 -7.43 6.82
N ARG A 183 -7.64 -8.52 7.51
CA ARG A 183 -6.96 -9.65 6.87
C ARG A 183 -7.85 -10.37 5.87
N ARG A 184 -9.13 -10.59 6.20
CA ARG A 184 -10.11 -11.19 5.29
C ARG A 184 -10.32 -10.33 4.06
N LEU A 185 -10.44 -9.02 4.25
CA LEU A 185 -10.61 -8.07 3.16
C LEU A 185 -9.37 -8.02 2.25
N LYS A 186 -8.17 -8.00 2.83
CA LYS A 186 -6.91 -8.07 2.07
C LYS A 186 -6.80 -9.38 1.26
N ALA A 187 -7.19 -10.51 1.86
CA ALA A 187 -7.22 -11.80 1.18
C ALA A 187 -8.23 -11.82 0.03
N ALA A 188 -9.43 -11.26 0.23
CA ALA A 188 -10.46 -11.15 -0.81
C ALA A 188 -9.99 -10.28 -1.99
N VAL A 189 -9.36 -9.13 -1.71
CA VAL A 189 -8.77 -8.29 -2.77
C VAL A 189 -7.68 -9.05 -3.52
N ARG A 190 -6.79 -9.76 -2.81
CA ARG A 190 -5.73 -10.55 -3.44
C ARG A 190 -6.29 -11.63 -4.35
N GLN A 191 -7.26 -12.40 -3.86
CA GLN A 191 -7.94 -13.41 -4.66
C GLN A 191 -8.57 -12.79 -5.91
N ARG A 192 -9.27 -11.65 -5.77
CA ARG A 192 -9.90 -10.97 -6.90
C ARG A 192 -8.87 -10.48 -7.92
N VAL A 193 -7.71 -10.00 -7.46
CA VAL A 193 -6.60 -9.61 -8.34
C VAL A 193 -6.06 -10.82 -9.09
N ASP A 194 -5.84 -11.94 -8.41
CA ASP A 194 -5.33 -13.17 -9.02
C ASP A 194 -6.31 -13.71 -10.08
N GLU A 195 -7.62 -13.66 -9.81
CA GLU A 195 -8.68 -14.00 -10.77
C GLU A 195 -8.61 -13.10 -12.03
N LEU A 196 -8.51 -11.78 -11.86
CA LEU A 196 -8.45 -10.83 -12.98
C LEU A 196 -7.16 -10.99 -13.81
N VAL A 197 -6.03 -11.30 -13.15
CA VAL A 197 -4.79 -11.61 -13.87
C VAL A 197 -4.94 -12.90 -14.68
N ALA A 198 -5.58 -13.94 -14.12
CA ALA A 198 -5.83 -15.18 -14.84
C ALA A 198 -6.76 -14.98 -16.04
N GLU A 199 -7.84 -14.20 -15.86
CA GLU A 199 -8.76 -13.83 -16.93
C GLU A 199 -8.06 -13.07 -18.06
N ALA A 200 -7.23 -12.07 -17.72
CA ALA A 200 -6.46 -11.32 -18.70
C ALA A 200 -5.48 -12.20 -19.49
N LYS A 201 -4.83 -13.18 -18.84
CA LYS A 201 -3.97 -14.17 -19.51
C LYS A 201 -4.77 -15.03 -20.48
N ALA A 202 -5.95 -15.48 -20.07
CA ALA A 202 -6.82 -16.32 -20.89
C ALA A 202 -7.38 -15.55 -22.11
N GLU A 203 -7.74 -14.29 -21.95
CA GLU A 203 -8.14 -13.41 -23.06
C GLU A 203 -7.00 -13.22 -24.05
N HIS A 204 -5.78 -12.97 -23.58
CA HIS A 204 -4.62 -12.85 -24.46
C HIS A 204 -4.36 -14.14 -25.26
N GLY A 205 -4.43 -15.31 -24.62
CA GLY A 205 -4.31 -16.60 -25.30
C GLY A 205 -5.34 -16.79 -26.41
N ARG A 206 -6.61 -16.41 -26.16
CA ARG A 206 -7.69 -16.49 -27.17
C ARG A 206 -7.44 -15.58 -28.37
N THR A 207 -7.05 -14.32 -28.14
CA THR A 207 -6.76 -13.38 -29.23
C THR A 207 -5.57 -13.82 -30.09
N ARG A 208 -4.53 -14.40 -29.48
CA ARG A 208 -3.38 -14.92 -30.21
C ARG A 208 -3.74 -16.12 -31.08
N GLY A 209 -4.50 -17.07 -30.54
CA GLY A 209 -4.94 -18.26 -31.30
C GLY A 209 -5.85 -17.91 -32.48
N ALA A 210 -6.74 -16.93 -32.32
CA ALA A 210 -7.59 -16.45 -33.41
C ALA A 210 -6.76 -15.87 -34.57
N ASN A 211 -5.79 -15.00 -34.28
CA ASN A 211 -4.93 -14.40 -35.29
C ASN A 211 -4.05 -15.44 -36.01
N GLU A 212 -3.58 -16.47 -35.31
CA GLU A 212 -2.81 -17.57 -35.92
C GLU A 212 -3.68 -18.43 -36.85
N SER A 213 -4.98 -18.59 -36.56
CA SER A 213 -5.92 -19.34 -37.42
C SER A 213 -6.38 -18.58 -38.67
N GLU A 214 -6.35 -17.25 -38.66
CA GLU A 214 -6.73 -16.41 -39.82
C GLU A 214 -5.55 -16.21 -40.79
N ALA A 215 -4.32 -16.41 -40.31
CA ALA A 215 -3.09 -16.32 -41.10
C ALA A 215 -2.65 -17.64 -41.75
N ALA A 216 -3.33 -18.76 -41.47
CA ALA A 216 -3.05 -20.10 -41.99
C ALA A 216 -4.02 -20.49 -43.11
#